data_AF-A0A7C5GP28-F1
#
_entry.id   AF-A0A7C5GP28-F1
#
_cell.length_a   1.000
_cell.length_b   1.000
_cell.length_c   1.000
_cell.angle_alpha   90.00
_cell.angle_beta   90.00
_cell.angle_gamma   90.00
#
_symmetry.space_group_name_H-M   'P 1'
#
loop_
_entity.id
_entity.type
_entity.pdbx_description
1 polymer ?
#
loop_
_entity_poly.entity_id
_entity_poly.type
_entity_poly.pdbx_seq_one_letter_code
_entity_poly.pdbx_strand_id
1 'polypeptide(L)'
;MRGKIIGIFIVLVLILIYLGTGVYQVGPSEVALIKTFGKYTHTSGPGMHFHLPVPFQTHVIVDVESIRKIEIGFRTVNDRYGKVTYESVPAESLMITGDGNIVSVEAVIQYKINDPVAFA
;
A
#
# COMPACT_ATOMS: atom_id res chain seq x y z
N MET A 1 27.06 30.09 -31.50
CA MET A 1 27.27 29.96 -30.04
C MET A 1 25.96 29.97 -29.23
N ARG A 2 24.94 30.78 -29.58
CA ARG A 2 23.65 30.85 -28.87
C ARG A 2 22.85 29.53 -28.84
N GLY A 3 22.81 28.76 -29.93
CA GLY A 3 22.11 27.47 -29.99
C GLY A 3 22.67 26.37 -29.06
N LYS A 4 24.00 26.36 -28.83
CA LYS A 4 24.62 25.42 -27.88
C LYS A 4 24.23 25.73 -26.43
N ILE A 5 24.14 27.01 -26.08
CA ILE A 5 23.73 27.45 -24.73
C ILE A 5 22.26 27.09 -24.46
N ILE A 6 21.38 27.27 -25.46
CA ILE A 6 19.98 26.89 -25.37
C ILE A 6 19.84 25.36 -25.22
N GLY A 7 20.60 24.58 -26.00
CA GLY A 7 20.61 23.12 -25.88
C GLY A 7 21.07 22.63 -24.50
N ILE A 8 22.13 23.21 -23.94
CA ILE A 8 22.62 22.91 -22.59
C ILE A 8 21.56 23.24 -21.54
N PHE A 9 20.89 24.38 -21.68
CA PHE A 9 19.85 24.81 -20.75
C PHE A 9 18.66 23.82 -20.75
N ILE A 10 18.21 23.39 -21.93
CA ILE A 10 17.12 22.40 -22.05
C ILE A 10 17.49 21.08 -21.39
N VAL A 11 18.71 20.57 -21.64
CA VAL A 11 19.19 19.32 -21.02
C VAL A 11 19.25 19.44 -19.51
N LEU A 12 19.71 20.58 -18.98
CA LEU A 12 19.79 20.81 -17.55
C LEU A 12 18.41 20.84 -16.89
N VAL A 13 17.43 21.47 -17.52
CA VAL A 13 16.04 21.49 -17.04
C VAL A 13 15.43 20.08 -17.05
N LEU A 14 15.68 19.29 -18.10
CA LEU A 14 15.20 17.91 -18.17
C LEU A 14 15.78 17.03 -17.07
N ILE A 15 17.07 17.20 -16.75
CA ILE A 15 17.73 16.48 -15.64
C ILE A 15 17.12 16.86 -14.29
N LEU A 16 16.85 18.15 -14.07
CA LEU A 16 16.22 18.61 -12.82
C LEU A 16 14.80 18.07 -12.65
N ILE A 17 14.00 18.05 -13.72
CA ILE A 17 12.65 17.46 -13.70
C ILE A 17 12.75 15.97 -13.40
N TYR A 18 13.67 15.26 -14.07
CA TYR A 18 13.88 13.84 -13.85
C TYR A 18 14.29 13.54 -12.40
N LEU A 19 15.24 14.27 -11.83
CA LEU A 19 15.62 14.12 -10.42
C LEU A 19 14.44 14.42 -9.48
N GLY A 20 13.62 15.43 -9.79
CA GLY A 20 12.44 15.77 -8.99
C GLY A 20 11.42 14.63 -8.86
N THR A 21 11.37 13.69 -9.80
CA THR A 21 10.48 12.51 -9.71
C THR A 21 10.85 11.53 -8.60
N GLY A 22 12.02 11.68 -7.99
CA GLY A 22 12.50 10.86 -6.87
C GLY A 22 12.03 11.31 -5.49
N VAL A 23 11.33 12.45 -5.38
CA VAL A 23 10.79 12.94 -4.10
C VAL A 23 9.47 12.23 -3.79
N TYR A 24 9.35 11.69 -2.58
CA TYR A 24 8.13 11.04 -2.10
C TYR A 24 7.86 11.38 -0.63
N GLN A 25 6.61 11.20 -0.22
CA GLN A 25 6.17 11.43 1.15
C GLN A 25 5.60 10.15 1.73
N VAL A 26 5.94 9.88 2.98
CA VAL A 26 5.46 8.72 3.75
C VAL A 26 4.55 9.22 4.86
N GLY A 27 3.34 8.65 4.94
CA GLY A 27 2.38 8.96 5.99
C GLY A 27 2.84 8.54 7.39
N PRO A 28 2.20 9.05 8.46
CA PRO A 28 2.57 8.75 9.84
C PRO A 28 2.42 7.26 10.21
N SER A 29 1.43 6.59 9.62
CA SER A 29 1.12 5.16 9.84
C SER A 29 1.78 4.24 8.81
N GLU A 30 2.59 4.81 7.93
CA GLU A 30 3.17 4.12 6.78
C GLU A 30 4.69 4.01 6.90
N VAL A 31 5.23 3.01 6.21
CA VAL A 31 6.66 2.86 5.96
C VAL A 31 6.91 2.67 4.49
N ALA A 32 7.97 3.26 3.95
CA ALA A 32 8.38 3.07 2.56
C ALA A 32 9.53 2.07 2.47
N LEU A 33 9.32 1.00 1.71
CA LEU A 33 10.32 0.00 1.39
C LEU A 33 11.06 0.42 0.13
N ILE A 34 12.36 0.69 0.25
CA ILE A 34 13.18 1.12 -0.88
C ILE A 34 13.82 -0.10 -1.52
N LYS A 35 13.54 -0.26 -2.82
CA LYS A 35 14.08 -1.33 -3.67
C LYS A 35 15.11 -0.71 -4.62
N THR A 36 16.36 -1.14 -4.55
CA THR A 36 17.42 -0.75 -5.49
C THR A 36 17.58 -1.86 -6.51
N PHE A 37 17.38 -1.56 -7.80
CA PHE A 37 17.34 -2.56 -8.89
C PHE A 37 16.44 -3.77 -8.57
N GLY A 38 15.28 -3.51 -7.96
CA GLY A 38 14.30 -4.54 -7.59
C GLY A 38 14.60 -5.33 -6.31
N LYS A 39 15.73 -5.09 -5.64
CA LYS A 39 16.06 -5.73 -4.35
C LYS A 39 15.80 -4.78 -3.19
N TYR A 40 15.14 -5.27 -2.14
CA TYR A 40 14.99 -4.52 -0.89
C TYR A 40 16.34 -4.09 -0.35
N THR A 41 16.45 -2.82 0.04
CA THR A 41 17.67 -2.23 0.58
C THR A 41 17.44 -1.74 2.00
N HIS A 42 16.45 -0.87 2.19
CA HIS A 42 16.15 -0.28 3.49
C HIS A 42 14.70 0.22 3.54
N THR A 43 14.27 0.55 4.75
CA THR A 43 12.94 1.13 5.02
C THR A 43 13.10 2.58 5.47
N SER A 44 12.25 3.47 4.94
CA SER A 44 12.12 4.86 5.37
C SER A 44 10.84 5.02 6.20
N GLY A 45 10.94 5.70 7.34
CA GLY A 45 9.79 6.04 8.19
C GLY A 45 8.99 7.25 7.67
N PRO A 46 8.07 7.79 8.48
CA PRO A 46 7.24 8.94 8.12
C PRO A 46 8.06 10.19 7.75
N GLY A 47 7.56 10.98 6.80
CA GLY A 47 8.16 12.24 6.38
C GLY A 47 8.46 12.33 4.88
N MET A 48 9.15 13.41 4.50
CA MET A 48 9.60 13.65 3.13
C MET A 48 10.93 12.96 2.89
N HIS A 49 11.02 12.17 1.84
CA HIS A 49 12.22 11.43 1.47
C HIS A 49 12.54 11.59 -0.01
N PHE A 50 13.77 11.21 -0.37
CA PHE A 50 14.25 11.27 -1.73
C PHE A 50 14.96 9.97 -2.09
N HIS A 51 14.61 9.39 -3.23
CA HIS A 51 15.33 8.27 -3.83
C HIS A 51 15.73 8.61 -5.27
N LEU A 52 16.66 7.84 -5.84
CA LEU A 52 17.02 8.00 -7.24
C LEU A 52 15.85 7.56 -8.15
N PRO A 53 15.52 8.31 -9.21
CA PRO A 53 14.45 7.94 -10.13
C PRO A 53 14.68 6.56 -10.79
N VAL A 54 13.62 5.98 -11.34
CA VAL A 54 13.68 4.75 -12.14
C VAL A 54 14.73 4.88 -13.26
N PRO A 55 15.62 3.89 -13.49
CA PRO A 55 15.51 2.50 -13.07
C PRO A 55 16.32 2.12 -11.81
N PHE A 56 16.96 3.08 -11.13
CA PHE A 56 17.90 2.77 -10.05
C PHE A 56 17.19 2.36 -8.77
N GLN A 57 16.21 3.15 -8.33
CA GLN A 57 15.47 2.90 -7.10
C GLN A 57 13.96 3.07 -7.32
N THR A 58 13.20 2.28 -6.57
CA THR A 58 11.74 2.39 -6.44
C THR A 58 11.35 2.29 -4.97
N HIS A 59 10.16 2.76 -4.64
CA HIS A 59 9.61 2.67 -3.30
C HIS A 59 8.26 1.93 -3.31
N VAL A 60 7.96 1.24 -2.22
CA VAL A 60 6.64 0.66 -1.96
C VAL A 60 6.18 1.12 -0.58
N ILE A 61 5.07 1.83 -0.51
CA ILE A 61 4.52 2.33 0.75
C ILE A 61 3.58 1.27 1.33
N VAL A 62 3.80 0.91 2.58
CA VAL A 62 2.99 -0.07 3.31
C VAL A 62 2.51 0.55 4.60
N ASP A 63 1.20 0.58 4.79
CA ASP A 63 0.59 0.93 6.08
C ASP A 63 0.78 -0.22 7.06
N VAL A 64 1.66 0.00 8.04
CA VAL A 64 1.97 -0.96 9.10
C VAL A 64 1.21 -0.69 10.37
N GLU A 65 0.66 0.51 10.58
CA GLU A 65 -0.02 0.86 11.82
C GLU A 65 -1.52 0.58 11.83
N SER A 66 -2.17 0.69 10.69
CA SER A 66 -3.62 0.54 10.56
C SER A 66 -4.08 -0.90 10.78
N ILE A 67 -5.19 -1.04 11.50
CA ILE A 67 -5.88 -2.31 11.68
C ILE A 67 -6.67 -2.61 10.41
N ARG A 68 -6.27 -3.69 9.73
CA ARG A 68 -6.97 -4.22 8.57
C ARG A 68 -8.00 -5.24 9.03
N LYS A 69 -9.14 -5.28 8.33
CA LYS A 69 -10.24 -6.19 8.63
C LYS A 69 -10.49 -7.12 7.45
N ILE A 70 -10.69 -8.40 7.73
CA ILE A 70 -11.21 -9.38 6.79
C ILE A 70 -12.55 -9.83 7.36
N GLU A 71 -13.59 -9.64 6.58
CA GLU A 71 -14.94 -10.09 6.91
C GLU A 71 -15.15 -11.45 6.24
N ILE A 72 -15.59 -12.43 7.01
CA ILE A 72 -15.86 -13.80 6.56
C ILE A 72 -17.32 -14.08 6.81
N GLY A 73 -18.03 -14.53 5.78
CA GLY A 73 -19.45 -14.88 5.90
C GLY A 73 -20.39 -13.70 5.77
N PHE A 74 -19.87 -12.47 5.67
CA PHE A 74 -20.64 -11.26 5.43
C PHE A 74 -19.78 -10.17 4.78
N ARG A 75 -20.42 -9.11 4.28
CA ARG A 75 -19.78 -7.88 3.81
C ARG A 75 -20.48 -6.66 4.37
N THR A 76 -19.71 -5.65 4.75
CA THR A 76 -20.24 -4.32 5.09
C THR A 76 -20.56 -3.55 3.81
N VAL A 77 -21.84 -3.34 3.53
CA VAL A 77 -22.33 -2.73 2.26
C VAL A 77 -22.50 -1.23 2.38
N ASN A 78 -22.95 -0.74 3.54
CA ASN A 78 -23.10 0.68 3.82
C ASN A 78 -22.42 1.03 5.13
N ASP A 79 -21.55 2.03 5.07
CA ASP A 79 -20.98 2.72 6.23
C ASP A 79 -21.12 4.24 6.01
N ARG A 80 -22.37 4.69 5.88
CA ARG A 80 -22.70 6.12 5.71
C ARG A 80 -23.61 6.55 6.87
N TYR A 81 -23.24 7.65 7.52
CA TYR A 81 -24.02 8.26 8.61
C TYR A 81 -24.35 7.32 9.79
N GLY A 82 -23.42 6.44 10.17
CA GLY A 82 -23.54 5.60 11.37
C GLY A 82 -24.57 4.47 11.27
N LYS A 83 -25.19 4.26 10.10
CA LYS A 83 -25.96 3.05 9.81
C LYS A 83 -25.07 2.07 9.08
N VAL A 84 -24.53 1.12 9.84
CA VAL A 84 -23.80 -0.02 9.29
C VAL A 84 -24.80 -1.06 8.83
N THR A 85 -24.73 -1.46 7.55
CA THR A 85 -25.55 -2.57 7.01
C THR A 85 -24.64 -3.68 6.53
N TYR A 86 -24.90 -4.88 7.03
CA TYR A 86 -24.20 -6.10 6.67
C TYR A 86 -25.06 -6.91 5.70
N GLU A 87 -24.42 -7.47 4.68
CA GLU A 87 -25.01 -8.44 3.77
C GLU A 87 -24.31 -9.79 4.00
N SER A 88 -25.08 -10.83 4.29
CA SER A 88 -24.53 -12.16 4.53
C SER A 88 -24.05 -12.78 3.22
N VAL A 89 -22.95 -13.53 3.28
CA VAL A 89 -22.36 -14.25 2.15
C VAL A 89 -22.44 -15.75 2.45
N PRO A 90 -23.55 -16.43 2.06
CA PRO A 90 -23.80 -17.83 2.41
C PRO A 90 -22.69 -18.79 1.97
N ALA A 91 -22.00 -18.49 0.87
CA ALA A 91 -20.88 -19.29 0.37
C ALA A 91 -19.67 -19.32 1.32
N GLU A 92 -19.55 -18.33 2.20
CA GLU A 92 -18.48 -18.24 3.20
C GLU A 92 -18.97 -18.56 4.62
N SER A 93 -20.26 -18.36 4.92
CA SER A 93 -20.81 -18.55 6.27
C SER A 93 -21.40 -19.94 6.51
N LEU A 94 -21.93 -20.62 5.50
CA LEU A 94 -22.58 -21.92 5.68
C LEU A 94 -21.59 -23.07 5.66
N MET A 95 -21.63 -23.89 6.71
CA MET A 95 -20.81 -25.09 6.81
C MET A 95 -21.56 -26.23 7.50
N ILE A 96 -21.12 -27.46 7.23
CA ILE A 96 -21.64 -28.67 7.85
C ILE A 96 -20.64 -29.14 8.90
N THR A 97 -21.10 -29.31 10.13
CA THR A 97 -20.30 -29.85 11.23
C THR A 97 -20.11 -31.36 11.09
N GLY A 98 -19.17 -31.93 11.85
CA GLY A 98 -18.87 -33.38 11.78
C GLY A 98 -20.05 -34.30 12.14
N ASP A 99 -21.05 -33.78 12.86
CA ASP A 99 -22.29 -34.47 13.23
C ASP A 99 -23.47 -34.17 12.27
N GLY A 100 -23.23 -33.47 11.16
CA GLY A 100 -24.21 -33.24 10.11
C GLY A 100 -25.14 -32.04 10.34
N ASN A 101 -24.88 -31.21 11.36
CA ASN A 101 -25.63 -29.98 11.56
C ASN A 101 -25.16 -28.89 10.58
N ILE A 102 -26.11 -28.09 10.10
CA ILE A 102 -25.82 -26.89 9.29
C ILE A 102 -25.63 -25.73 10.25
N VAL A 103 -24.49 -25.05 10.16
CA VAL A 103 -24.19 -23.85 10.95
C VAL A 103 -23.85 -22.68 10.03
N SER A 104 -24.24 -21.48 10.46
CA SER A 104 -23.88 -20.21 9.82
C SER A 104 -22.89 -19.48 10.72
N VAL A 105 -21.69 -19.24 10.23
CA VAL A 105 -20.62 -18.56 10.95
C VAL A 105 -20.24 -17.27 10.25
N GLU A 106 -20.23 -16.18 11.01
CA GLU A 106 -19.73 -14.89 10.58
C GLU A 106 -18.57 -14.50 11.48
N ALA A 107 -17.46 -14.06 10.90
CA ALA A 107 -16.25 -13.73 11.64
C ALA A 107 -15.56 -12.50 11.07
N VAL A 108 -14.91 -11.73 11.95
CA VAL A 108 -14.05 -10.61 11.57
C VAL A 108 -12.66 -10.88 12.07
N ILE A 109 -11.71 -11.00 11.14
CA ILE A 109 -10.30 -11.08 11.47
C ILE A 109 -9.71 -9.68 11.39
N GLN A 110 -9.21 -9.20 12.51
CA GLN A 110 -8.48 -7.94 12.59
C GLN A 110 -6.99 -8.24 12.68
N TYR A 111 -6.20 -7.63 11.80
CA TYR A 111 -4.76 -7.86 11.78
C TYR A 111 -4.00 -6.57 11.48
N LYS A 112 -2.74 -6.56 11.91
CA LYS A 112 -1.77 -5.50 11.67
C LYS A 112 -0.58 -6.11 10.93
N ILE A 113 0.01 -5.36 10.00
CA ILE A 113 1.20 -5.83 9.30
C ILE A 113 2.38 -5.78 10.27
N ASN A 114 2.95 -6.94 10.58
CA ASN A 114 4.13 -7.06 11.43
C ASN A 114 5.42 -6.93 10.62
N ASP A 115 5.51 -7.65 9.49
CA ASP A 115 6.65 -7.58 8.57
C ASP A 115 6.21 -6.97 7.24
N PRO A 116 6.57 -5.69 6.97
CA PRO A 116 6.23 -5.04 5.72
C PRO A 116 7.02 -5.61 4.53
N VAL A 117 8.22 -6.16 4.75
CA VAL A 117 9.06 -6.72 3.67
C VAL A 117 8.46 -8.01 3.14
N ALA A 118 7.97 -8.88 4.04
CA ALA A 118 7.27 -10.11 3.65
C ALA A 118 5.89 -9.84 3.01
N PHE A 119 5.28 -8.69 3.31
CA PHE A 119 3.96 -8.31 2.80
C PHE A 119 3.99 -7.76 1.35
N ALA A 120 5.11 -7.18 0.90
CA ALA A 120 5.17 -6.29 -0.27
C ALA A 120 5.89 -6.83 -1.52
#